data_AF-A0A6S6U2D7-F1
#
_entry.id   AF-A0A6S6U2D7-F1
#
_cell.length_a   1.000
_cell.length_b   1.000
_cell.length_c   1.000
_cell.angle_alpha   90.00
_cell.angle_beta   90.00
_cell.angle_gamma   90.00
#
_symmetry.space_group_name_H-M   'P 1'
#
loop_
_entity.id
_entity.type
_entity.pdbx_description
1 polymer ?
#
loop_
_entity_poly.entity_id
_entity_poly.type
_entity_poly.pdbx_seq_one_letter_code
_entity_poly.pdbx_strand_id
1 'polypeptide(L)'
;MRTENVEQAVIHSKKGKDVSFVITPKNKYSLFKVCYYELKHRTRSEFRTIIYQKKKDLLYYMLRGVHLLTFGHYTLVYEYEASADDYS
;
A
#
# COMPACT_ATOMS: atom_id res chain seq x y z
N MET A 1 -4.74 -16.03 16.48
CA MET A 1 -6.17 -15.59 16.51
C MET A 1 -6.68 -15.46 15.09
N ARG A 2 -7.88 -15.97 14.77
CA ARG A 2 -8.47 -15.90 13.43
C ARG A 2 -9.55 -14.82 13.39
N THR A 3 -9.58 -13.95 12.37
CA THR A 3 -10.63 -12.92 12.22
C THR A 3 -10.89 -12.54 10.75
N GLU A 4 -12.14 -12.18 10.45
CA GLU A 4 -12.57 -11.62 9.16
C GLU A 4 -12.60 -10.09 9.15
N ASN A 5 -12.31 -9.45 10.30
CA ASN A 5 -12.26 -8.00 10.43
C ASN A 5 -10.81 -7.53 10.35
N VAL A 6 -10.49 -6.76 9.29
CA VAL A 6 -9.13 -6.29 9.01
C VAL A 6 -8.62 -5.31 10.06
N GLU A 7 -9.48 -4.45 10.61
CA GLU A 7 -9.08 -3.47 11.62
C GLU A 7 -8.69 -4.15 12.93
N GLN A 8 -9.49 -5.13 13.37
CA GLN A 8 -9.13 -5.96 14.51
C GLN A 8 -7.83 -6.74 14.24
N ALA A 9 -7.65 -7.27 13.03
CA ALA A 9 -6.43 -7.98 12.68
C ALA A 9 -5.19 -7.09 12.85
N VAL A 10 -5.24 -5.85 12.34
CA VAL A 10 -4.16 -4.86 12.48
C VAL A 10 -3.91 -4.47 13.94
N ILE A 11 -4.96 -4.21 14.72
CA ILE A 11 -4.84 -3.85 16.15
C ILE A 11 -4.16 -4.98 16.93
N HIS A 12 -4.55 -6.23 16.70
CA HIS A 12 -3.98 -7.37 17.42
C HIS A 12 -2.55 -7.71 16.96
N SER A 13 -2.27 -7.57 15.67
CA SER A 13 -0.90 -7.73 15.13
C SER A 13 0.06 -6.69 15.72
N LYS A 14 -0.35 -5.41 15.82
CA LYS A 14 0.44 -4.35 16.47
C LYS A 14 0.72 -4.62 17.95
N LYS A 15 -0.06 -5.48 18.61
CA LYS A 15 0.14 -5.93 19.99
C LYS A 15 1.03 -7.18 20.09
N GLY A 16 1.68 -7.59 19.00
CA GLY A 16 2.57 -8.76 18.95
C GLY A 16 1.83 -10.10 18.99
N LYS A 17 0.52 -10.13 18.75
CA LYS A 17 -0.25 -11.38 18.71
C LYS A 17 -0.13 -12.02 17.33
N ASP A 18 -0.03 -13.34 17.30
CA ASP A 18 -0.19 -14.11 16.08
C ASP A 18 -1.65 -14.04 15.60
N VAL A 19 -1.86 -13.54 14.39
CA VAL A 19 -3.16 -13.21 13.82
C VAL A 19 -3.24 -13.70 12.37
N SER A 20 -4.29 -14.45 12.06
CA SER A 20 -4.63 -14.86 10.70
C SER A 20 -5.88 -14.12 10.24
N PHE A 21 -5.73 -13.29 9.21
CA PHE A 21 -6.86 -12.63 8.56
C PHE A 21 -7.49 -13.55 7.53
N VAL A 22 -8.81 -13.73 7.61
CA VAL A 22 -9.57 -14.63 6.74
C VAL A 22 -10.20 -13.81 5.62
N ILE A 23 -9.80 -14.12 4.39
CA ILE A 23 -10.38 -13.51 3.19
C ILE A 23 -11.63 -14.31 2.80
N THR A 24 -12.74 -13.60 2.67
CA THR A 24 -14.04 -14.08 2.20
C THR A 24 -14.53 -13.21 1.04
N PRO A 25 -15.50 -13.67 0.24
CA PRO A 25 -16.09 -12.84 -0.82
C PRO A 25 -16.65 -11.50 -0.33
N LYS A 26 -17.07 -11.42 0.95
CA LYS A 26 -17.63 -10.21 1.58
C LYS A 26 -16.57 -9.18 1.98
N ASN A 27 -15.35 -9.62 2.32
CA ASN A 27 -14.30 -8.75 2.85
C ASN A 27 -13.03 -8.68 1.97
N LYS A 28 -13.06 -9.25 0.76
CA LYS A 28 -11.90 -9.34 -0.15
C LYS A 28 -11.21 -8.01 -0.47
N TYR A 29 -11.92 -6.89 -0.37
CA TYR A 29 -11.36 -5.54 -0.62
C TYR A 29 -10.91 -4.82 0.65
N SER A 30 -11.13 -5.39 1.84
CA SER A 30 -10.81 -4.74 3.12
C SER A 30 -9.32 -4.50 3.31
N LEU A 31 -8.46 -5.42 2.83
CA LEU A 31 -7.01 -5.23 2.82
C LEU A 31 -6.59 -4.06 1.92
N PHE A 32 -7.15 -3.98 0.71
CA PHE A 32 -6.87 -2.86 -0.20
C PHE A 32 -7.27 -1.53 0.42
N LYS A 33 -8.43 -1.48 1.09
CA LYS A 33 -8.90 -0.29 1.80
C LYS A 33 -7.92 0.14 2.89
N VAL A 34 -7.42 -0.80 3.71
CA VAL A 34 -6.43 -0.50 4.74
C VAL A 34 -5.11 0.00 4.14
N CYS A 35 -4.55 -0.72 3.16
CA CYS A 35 -3.33 -0.29 2.48
C CYS A 35 -3.50 1.11 1.86
N TYR A 36 -4.64 1.36 1.21
CA TYR A 36 -4.98 2.66 0.64
C TYR A 36 -5.03 3.76 1.71
N TYR A 37 -5.70 3.54 2.85
CA TYR A 37 -5.76 4.54 3.92
C TYR A 37 -4.42 4.82 4.56
N GLU A 38 -3.62 3.79 4.84
CA GLU A 38 -2.28 3.97 5.40
C GLU A 38 -1.35 4.70 4.43
N LEU A 39 -1.35 4.30 3.16
CA LEU A 39 -0.60 5.00 2.11
C LEU A 39 -1.08 6.45 1.98
N LYS A 40 -2.39 6.68 1.84
CA LYS A 40 -2.97 8.03 1.74
C LYS A 40 -2.60 8.90 2.95
N HIS A 41 -2.67 8.35 4.15
CA HIS A 41 -2.33 9.08 5.36
C HIS A 41 -0.87 9.53 5.30
N ARG A 42 0.06 8.58 5.14
CA ARG A 42 1.50 8.85 5.08
C ARG A 42 1.88 9.79 3.93
N THR A 43 1.33 9.58 2.72
CA THR A 43 1.66 10.45 1.59
C THR A 43 1.12 11.86 1.77
N ARG A 44 -0.10 12.05 2.29
CA ARG A 44 -0.65 13.39 2.51
C ARG A 44 0.01 14.14 3.66
N SER A 45 0.44 13.45 4.71
CA SER A 45 1.06 14.08 5.88
C SER A 45 2.54 14.38 5.70
N GLU A 46 3.27 13.56 4.93
CA GLU A 46 4.74 13.57 4.97
C GLU A 46 5.40 13.84 3.61
N PHE A 47 4.76 13.53 2.47
CA PHE A 47 5.46 13.53 1.18
C PHE A 47 4.62 14.13 0.03
N ARG A 48 4.96 15.36 -0.39
CA ARG A 48 4.33 16.01 -1.56
C ARG A 48 4.78 15.41 -2.90
N THR A 49 5.96 14.79 -2.96
CA THR A 49 6.51 14.17 -4.17
C THR A 49 7.15 12.85 -3.81
N ILE A 50 6.88 11.82 -4.62
CA ILE A 50 7.51 10.50 -4.52
C ILE A 50 8.18 10.21 -5.86
N ILE A 51 9.49 10.01 -5.84
CA ILE A 51 10.27 9.58 -7.00
C ILE A 51 10.43 8.06 -6.90
N TYR A 52 10.01 7.36 -7.96
CA TYR A 52 9.98 5.92 -8.01
C TYR A 52 11.05 5.43 -8.97
N GLN A 53 12.19 5.01 -8.42
CA GLN A 53 13.42 4.64 -9.14
C GLN A 53 13.67 3.13 -9.15
N LYS A 54 12.62 2.35 -9.39
CA LYS A 54 12.69 0.89 -9.51
C LYS A 54 11.68 0.43 -10.55
N LYS A 55 11.86 -0.79 -11.06
CA LYS A 55 10.90 -1.41 -11.97
C LYS A 55 9.49 -1.38 -11.37
N LYS A 56 8.49 -1.02 -12.19
CA LYS A 56 7.09 -0.97 -11.75
C LYS A 56 6.64 -2.31 -11.19
N ASP A 57 6.32 -2.31 -9.91
CA ASP A 57 5.76 -3.46 -9.20
C ASP A 57 4.39 -3.11 -8.61
N LEU A 58 3.86 -4.01 -7.77
CA LEU A 58 2.59 -3.80 -7.09
C LEU A 58 2.55 -2.48 -6.29
N LEU A 59 3.66 -2.08 -5.66
CA LEU A 59 3.75 -0.82 -4.91
C LEU A 59 3.62 0.40 -5.82
N TYR A 60 4.24 0.38 -7.01
CA TYR A 60 4.05 1.46 -7.99
C TYR A 60 2.57 1.65 -8.32
N TYR A 61 1.85 0.56 -8.60
CA TYR A 61 0.44 0.63 -8.95
C TYR A 61 -0.44 1.03 -7.78
N MET A 62 -0.11 0.60 -6.55
CA MET A 62 -0.80 1.06 -5.34
C MET A 62 -0.62 2.57 -5.15
N LEU A 63 0.61 3.08 -5.25
CA LEU A 63 0.88 4.53 -5.21
C LEU A 63 0.11 5.25 -6.31
N ARG A 64 0.23 4.82 -7.56
CA ARG A 64 -0.49 5.43 -8.68
C ARG A 64 -2.01 5.46 -8.46
N GLY A 65 -2.58 4.39 -7.90
CA GLY A 65 -3.99 4.34 -7.51
C GLY A 65 -4.34 5.38 -6.44
N VAL A 66 -3.51 5.50 -5.38
CA VAL A 66 -3.71 6.52 -4.34
C VAL A 66 -3.60 7.93 -4.93
N HIS A 67 -2.63 8.19 -5.81
CA HIS A 67 -2.47 9.48 -6.48
C HIS A 67 -3.74 9.90 -7.23
N LEU A 68 -4.31 8.99 -8.03
CA LEU A 68 -5.55 9.24 -8.77
C LEU A 68 -6.75 9.46 -7.84
N LEU A 69 -6.94 8.60 -6.85
CA LEU A 69 -8.08 8.65 -5.91
C LEU A 69 -8.00 9.83 -4.93
N THR A 70 -6.84 10.46 -4.79
CA THR A 70 -6.63 11.65 -3.95
C THR A 70 -6.52 12.93 -4.76
N PHE A 71 -6.92 12.93 -6.04
CA PHE A 71 -6.89 14.09 -6.92
C PHE A 71 -5.50 14.75 -7.02
N GLY A 72 -4.43 13.95 -7.04
CA GLY A 72 -3.08 14.47 -7.20
C GLY A 72 -2.52 15.19 -5.98
N HIS A 73 -3.02 14.87 -4.78
CA HIS A 73 -2.54 15.45 -3.51
C HIS A 73 -1.03 15.33 -3.25
N TYR A 74 -0.38 14.38 -3.93
CA TYR A 74 1.07 14.27 -4.03
C TYR A 74 1.43 13.95 -5.48
N THR A 75 2.64 14.24 -5.94
CA THR A 75 3.13 13.88 -7.28
C THR A 75 3.88 12.56 -7.24
N LEU A 76 3.57 11.64 -8.15
CA LEU A 76 4.33 10.41 -8.36
C LEU A 76 5.13 10.52 -9.65
N VAL A 77 6.46 10.58 -9.53
CA VAL A 77 7.40 10.64 -10.67
C VAL A 77 8.03 9.25 -10.84
N TYR A 78 8.09 8.76 -12.08
CA TYR A 78 8.72 7.48 -12.39
C TYR A 78 10.03 7.73 -13.13
N GLU A 79 11.14 7.45 -12.47
CA GLU A 79 12.51 7.71 -12.95
C GLU A 79 13.34 6.44 -12.79
N TYR A 80 12.89 5.36 -13.41
CA TYR A 80 13.63 4.11 -13.39
C TYR A 80 14.51 4.02 -14.64
N GLU A 81 15.82 4.05 -14.41
CA GLU A 81 16.83 3.64 -15.37
C GLU A 81 17.20 2.19 -15.07
N ALA A 82 17.06 1.31 -16.06
CA ALA A 82 17.39 -0.10 -15.89
C ALA A 82 18.88 -0.24 -15.62
N SER A 83 19.24 -0.89 -14.51
CA SER A 83 20.63 -1.22 -14.20
C SER A 83 20.98 -2.59 -14.77
N ALA A 84 22.26 -2.85 -15.03
CA ALA A 84 22.72 -4.15 -15.54
C ALA A 84 22.34 -5.32 -14.61
N ASP A 85 22.15 -5.04 -13.32
CA ASP A 85 21.80 -6.01 -12.27
C ASP A 85 20.32 -6.43 -12.30
N ASP A 86 19.47 -5.76 -13.09
CA ASP A 86 18.04 -6.10 -13.21
C ASP A 86 17.77 -7.30 -14.14
N TYR A 87 18.80 -7.86 -14.77
CA TYR A 87 18.75 -9.00 -15.69
C TYR A 87 19.43 -10.27 -15.18
N SER A 88 19.97 -10.25 -13.95
CA SER A 88 20.61 -11.40 -13.28
C SER A 88 19.68 -12.25 -12.43
#